data_AF-A0A3A8JXE5-F1
#
_entry.id   AF-A0A3A8JXE5-F1
#
_cell.length_a   1.000
_cell.length_b   1.000
_cell.length_c   1.000
_cell.angle_alpha   90.00
_cell.angle_beta   90.00
_cell.angle_gamma   90.00
#
_symmetry.space_group_name_H-M   'P 1'
#
loop_
_entity.id
_entity.type
_entity.pdbx_description
1 polymer ?
#
loop_
_entity_poly.entity_id
_entity_poly.type
_entity_poly.pdbx_seq_one_letter_code
_entity_poly.pdbx_strand_id
1 'polypeptide(L)'
;MKKPDVERIEEAVGEGPQAREQLPVAPSMGPALANLRAPRLHESVDRRAVFISAMAVVLAVVAALVAQGLGALIHFFTNLAFFGRLSVQPASPGDNRLGLWVIVVPVLGAIVVGLMARHGSRAIRGHGIPEAMEQVLYNQSRIPPRMTLLKPLSAAIAIGTGGPFGAEGPIIATGGALGSLLGQGLHVTADERKALLAAGAAAGMAATFGAPVSAVLLAVELLLFEFKPRSVIPVALATATATGVRIAFMGGAPAFVIPDLVTPSGSALAFYGVMGVAMGMASVVCTRAVYWLEDAFEKLPLHWMWWPALGGVVVGVV
;
A
#
# COMPACT_ATOMS: atom_id res chain seq x y z
N MET A 1 -39.92 5.37 32.70
CA MET A 1 -39.02 4.55 31.87
C MET A 1 -39.85 3.41 31.28
N LYS A 2 -40.18 3.48 29.98
CA LYS A 2 -41.05 2.52 29.28
C LYS A 2 -40.24 1.23 29.08
N LYS A 3 -40.72 0.08 29.56
CA LYS A 3 -40.06 -1.22 29.30
C LYS A 3 -40.00 -1.43 27.78
N PRO A 4 -38.87 -1.85 27.21
CA PRO A 4 -38.78 -2.13 25.78
C PRO A 4 -39.63 -3.37 25.43
N ASP A 5 -40.38 -3.27 24.33
CA ASP A 5 -41.22 -4.33 23.79
C ASP A 5 -40.37 -5.54 23.36
N VAL A 6 -40.60 -6.66 24.04
CA VAL A 6 -39.88 -7.93 23.87
C VAL A 6 -40.21 -8.59 22.51
N GLU A 7 -41.34 -8.26 21.90
CA GLU A 7 -41.81 -8.85 20.63
C GLU A 7 -40.91 -8.50 19.44
N ARG A 8 -40.23 -7.34 19.43
CA ARG A 8 -39.30 -6.97 18.33
C ARG A 8 -38.02 -7.82 18.28
N ILE A 9 -37.68 -8.51 19.38
CA ILE A 9 -36.49 -9.35 19.43
C ILE A 9 -36.77 -10.72 18.81
N GLU A 10 -38.02 -11.20 18.84
CA GLU A 10 -38.39 -12.51 18.32
C GLU A 10 -38.37 -12.56 16.79
N GLU A 11 -38.73 -11.47 16.10
CA GLU A 11 -38.68 -11.41 14.62
C GLU A 11 -37.26 -11.45 14.03
N ALA A 12 -36.22 -11.13 14.82
CA ALA A 12 -34.83 -11.16 14.37
C ALA A 12 -34.17 -12.57 14.51
N VAL A 13 -34.83 -13.52 15.16
CA VAL A 13 -34.31 -14.88 15.38
C VAL A 13 -34.86 -15.82 14.31
N GLY A 14 -33.96 -16.36 13.49
CA GLY A 14 -34.34 -17.14 12.32
C GLY A 14 -34.24 -18.59 12.67
N GLU A 15 -35.36 -19.29 12.58
CA GLU A 15 -35.37 -20.74 12.63
C GLU A 15 -34.80 -21.26 11.30
N GLY A 16 -33.54 -21.71 11.33
CA GLY A 16 -32.83 -22.13 10.14
C GLY A 16 -31.75 -23.17 10.44
N PRO A 17 -31.73 -24.34 9.76
CA PRO A 17 -30.72 -25.38 9.94
C PRO A 17 -29.28 -24.94 9.60
N GLN A 18 -29.10 -23.81 8.92
CA GLN A 18 -27.83 -23.39 8.32
C GLN A 18 -26.78 -22.86 9.33
N ALA A 19 -27.18 -22.54 10.57
CA ALA A 19 -26.23 -22.17 11.62
C ALA A 19 -25.48 -23.37 12.25
N ARG A 20 -25.83 -24.60 11.85
CA ARG A 20 -25.49 -25.84 12.57
C ARG A 20 -24.19 -26.53 12.10
N GLU A 21 -23.57 -26.06 11.04
CA GLU A 21 -22.57 -26.85 10.28
C GLU A 21 -21.09 -26.44 10.49
N GLN A 22 -20.81 -25.36 11.23
CA GLN A 22 -19.47 -24.75 11.23
C GLN A 22 -18.66 -24.85 12.53
N LEU A 23 -19.19 -25.48 13.58
CA LEU A 23 -18.41 -25.75 14.80
C LEU A 23 -18.15 -27.25 14.92
N PRO A 24 -16.89 -27.70 15.03
CA PRO A 24 -16.59 -29.09 15.33
C PRO A 24 -16.98 -29.35 16.80
N VAL A 25 -18.22 -29.81 17.01
CA VAL A 25 -18.73 -30.13 18.34
C VAL A 25 -18.85 -31.64 18.48
N ALA A 26 -18.56 -32.14 19.68
CA ALA A 26 -18.74 -33.56 19.98
C ALA A 26 -20.20 -33.97 19.71
N PRO A 27 -20.47 -35.14 19.08
CA PRO A 27 -21.83 -35.59 18.76
C PRO A 27 -22.79 -35.61 19.96
N SER A 28 -22.26 -35.79 21.16
CA SER A 28 -22.99 -35.78 22.44
C SER A 28 -23.56 -34.41 22.83
N MET A 29 -23.09 -33.31 22.23
CA MET A 29 -23.56 -31.96 22.53
C MET A 29 -24.81 -31.54 21.74
N GLY A 30 -25.31 -32.37 20.82
CA GLY A 30 -26.50 -32.08 20.02
C GLY A 30 -27.73 -31.61 20.85
N PRO A 31 -28.12 -32.30 21.93
CA PRO A 31 -29.25 -31.90 22.77
C PRO A 31 -29.04 -30.60 23.54
N ALA A 32 -27.79 -30.28 23.91
CA ALA A 32 -27.45 -29.05 24.62
C ALA A 32 -27.41 -27.83 23.67
N LEU A 33 -26.96 -28.04 22.44
CA LEU A 33 -26.96 -27.04 21.37
C LEU A 33 -28.37 -26.72 20.87
N ALA A 34 -29.31 -27.68 20.94
CA ALA A 34 -30.71 -27.48 20.53
C ALA A 34 -31.41 -26.36 21.33
N ASN A 35 -30.96 -26.11 22.56
CA ASN A 35 -31.52 -25.09 23.45
C ASN A 35 -30.70 -23.78 23.49
N LEU A 36 -29.56 -23.72 22.78
CA LEU A 36 -28.73 -22.53 22.73
C LEU A 36 -29.27 -21.55 21.68
N ARG A 37 -29.81 -20.43 22.16
CA ARG A 37 -30.07 -19.23 21.32
C ARG A 37 -28.73 -18.57 20.98
N ALA A 38 -27.97 -19.18 20.07
CA ALA A 38 -26.74 -18.59 19.55
C ALA A 38 -27.08 -17.45 18.58
N PRO A 39 -26.35 -16.32 18.60
CA PRO A 39 -26.45 -15.31 17.57
C PRO A 39 -26.22 -15.95 16.21
N ARG A 40 -27.05 -15.61 15.20
CA ARG A 40 -26.78 -16.04 13.82
C ARG A 40 -25.36 -15.58 13.46
N LEU A 41 -24.48 -16.50 13.08
CA LEU A 41 -23.22 -16.13 12.45
C LEU A 41 -23.60 -15.37 11.18
N HIS A 42 -23.30 -14.06 11.14
CA HIS A 42 -23.56 -13.23 9.97
C HIS A 42 -23.00 -13.92 8.72
N GLU A 43 -23.79 -14.00 7.65
CA GLU A 43 -23.28 -14.40 6.33
C GLU A 43 -22.03 -13.58 6.03
N SER A 44 -20.95 -14.28 5.71
CA SER A 44 -19.64 -13.66 5.50
C SER A 44 -19.60 -12.75 4.25
N VAL A 45 -20.61 -12.85 3.39
CA VAL A 45 -20.82 -12.04 2.19
C VAL A 45 -22.30 -11.66 2.11
N ASP A 46 -22.61 -10.39 2.35
CA ASP A 46 -23.94 -9.81 2.24
C ASP A 46 -24.02 -8.80 1.07
N ARG A 47 -25.20 -8.20 0.86
CA ARG A 47 -25.39 -7.14 -0.17
C ARG A 47 -24.40 -5.99 0.01
N ARG A 48 -23.98 -5.72 1.25
CA ARG A 48 -23.05 -4.64 1.57
C ARG A 48 -21.63 -4.99 1.16
N ALA A 49 -21.19 -6.23 1.39
CA ALA A 49 -19.92 -6.74 0.89
C ALA A 49 -19.85 -6.64 -0.65
N VAL A 50 -20.93 -7.00 -1.36
CA VAL A 50 -21.01 -6.86 -2.82
C VAL A 50 -20.88 -5.38 -3.25
N PHE A 51 -21.55 -4.46 -2.55
CA PHE A 51 -21.43 -3.03 -2.82
C PHE A 51 -20.00 -2.51 -2.60
N ILE A 52 -19.35 -2.89 -1.49
CA ILE A 52 -17.96 -2.52 -1.22
C ILE A 52 -17.01 -3.12 -2.25
N SER A 53 -17.22 -4.36 -2.68
CA SER A 53 -16.46 -4.99 -3.76
C SER A 53 -16.61 -4.26 -5.10
N ALA A 54 -17.82 -3.87 -5.49
CA ALA A 54 -18.04 -3.08 -6.71
C ALA A 54 -17.31 -1.74 -6.65
N MET A 55 -17.35 -1.09 -5.48
CA MET A 55 -16.67 0.18 -5.26
C MET A 55 -15.14 0.01 -5.28
N ALA A 56 -14.62 -1.10 -4.75
CA ALA A 56 -13.21 -1.45 -4.79
C ALA A 56 -12.70 -1.71 -6.22
N VAL A 57 -13.51 -2.30 -7.09
CA VAL A 57 -13.19 -2.48 -8.52
C VAL A 57 -13.07 -1.12 -9.23
N VAL A 58 -14.01 -0.21 -9.02
CA VAL A 58 -13.94 1.15 -9.58
C VAL A 58 -12.70 1.89 -9.06
N LEU A 59 -12.48 1.83 -7.74
CA LEU A 59 -11.30 2.39 -7.10
C LEU A 59 -10.00 1.84 -7.69
N ALA A 60 -9.94 0.54 -7.99
CA ALA A 60 -8.75 -0.10 -8.54
C ALA A 60 -8.38 0.43 -9.92
N VAL A 61 -9.37 0.71 -10.79
CA VAL A 61 -9.11 1.34 -12.09
C VAL A 61 -8.50 2.72 -11.89
N VAL A 62 -9.07 3.53 -10.99
CA VAL A 62 -8.53 4.88 -10.69
C VAL A 62 -7.12 4.79 -10.10
N ALA A 63 -6.89 3.91 -9.12
CA ALA A 63 -5.59 3.71 -8.50
C ALA A 63 -4.53 3.24 -9.51
N ALA A 64 -4.90 2.35 -10.45
CA ALA A 64 -4.01 1.90 -11.50
C ALA A 64 -3.64 3.03 -12.48
N LEU A 65 -4.60 3.88 -12.88
CA LEU A 65 -4.31 5.06 -13.70
C LEU A 65 -3.42 6.06 -12.97
N VAL A 66 -3.62 6.25 -11.66
CA VAL A 66 -2.74 7.08 -10.83
C VAL A 66 -1.33 6.50 -10.73
N ALA A 67 -1.18 5.18 -10.65
CA ALA A 67 0.13 4.52 -10.69
C ALA A 67 0.87 4.77 -12.02
N GLN A 68 0.15 4.66 -13.15
CA GLN A 68 0.70 5.00 -14.47
C GLN A 68 1.09 6.48 -14.56
N GLY A 69 0.23 7.36 -14.04
CA GLY A 69 0.48 8.80 -13.97
C GLY A 69 1.72 9.14 -13.12
N LEU A 70 1.91 8.46 -11.99
CA LEU A 70 3.10 8.62 -11.14
C LEU A 70 4.37 8.19 -11.89
N GLY A 71 4.34 7.05 -12.60
CA GLY A 71 5.45 6.60 -13.43
C GLY A 71 5.81 7.59 -14.54
N ALA A 72 4.80 8.09 -15.27
CA ALA A 72 4.97 9.12 -16.29
C ALA A 72 5.53 10.43 -15.70
N LEU A 73 5.10 10.81 -14.50
CA LEU A 73 5.56 12.01 -13.82
C LEU A 73 7.01 11.89 -13.34
N ILE A 74 7.43 10.70 -12.88
CA ILE A 74 8.84 10.40 -12.58
C ILE A 74 9.68 10.60 -13.85
N HIS A 75 9.28 10.00 -14.97
CA HIS A 75 9.99 10.17 -16.24
C HIS A 75 9.98 11.62 -16.73
N PHE A 76 8.89 12.36 -16.51
CA PHE A 76 8.84 13.78 -16.81
C PHE A 76 9.92 14.56 -16.05
N PHE A 77 10.01 14.39 -14.74
CA PHE A 77 11.03 15.07 -13.94
C PHE A 77 12.44 14.59 -14.27
N THR A 78 12.64 13.31 -14.61
CA THR A 78 13.93 12.81 -15.11
C THR A 78 14.33 13.47 -16.43
N ASN A 79 13.43 13.54 -17.41
CA ASN A 79 13.69 14.17 -18.71
C ASN A 79 13.99 15.67 -18.54
N LEU A 80 13.24 16.34 -17.68
CA LEU A 80 13.44 17.76 -17.40
C LEU A 80 14.78 18.01 -16.71
N ALA A 81 15.10 17.25 -15.67
CA ALA A 81 16.25 17.50 -14.81
C ALA A 81 17.59 17.05 -15.42
N PHE A 82 17.62 15.89 -16.10
CA PHE A 82 18.86 15.32 -16.65
C PHE A 82 19.08 15.66 -18.13
N PHE A 83 18.02 15.97 -18.88
CA PHE A 83 18.10 16.15 -20.33
C PHE A 83 17.53 17.49 -20.83
N GLY A 84 16.88 18.28 -19.97
CA GLY A 84 16.26 19.56 -20.34
C GLY A 84 15.06 19.42 -21.29
N ARG A 85 14.38 18.27 -21.30
CA ARG A 85 13.30 17.94 -22.25
C ARG A 85 11.95 17.88 -21.54
N LEU A 86 10.91 18.41 -22.19
CA LEU A 86 9.53 18.24 -21.76
C LEU A 86 8.96 16.95 -22.39
N SER A 87 9.21 15.81 -21.76
CA SER A 87 8.82 14.49 -22.26
C SER A 87 8.48 13.54 -21.12
N VAL A 88 7.50 12.66 -21.32
CA VAL A 88 7.14 11.56 -20.41
C VAL A 88 7.73 10.21 -20.84
N GLN A 89 8.54 10.20 -21.89
CA GLN A 89 9.15 8.98 -22.39
C GLN A 89 10.12 8.38 -21.37
N PRO A 90 10.18 7.04 -21.24
CA PRO A 90 11.12 6.39 -20.35
C PRO A 90 12.56 6.87 -20.60
N ALA A 91 13.19 7.38 -19.55
CA ALA A 91 14.57 7.85 -19.56
C ALA A 91 15.26 7.38 -18.28
N SER A 92 16.49 6.90 -18.42
CA SER A 92 17.35 6.56 -17.30
C SER A 92 18.24 7.76 -16.96
N PRO A 93 18.33 8.17 -15.69
CA PRO A 93 19.34 9.14 -15.26
C PRO A 93 20.77 8.72 -15.64
N GLY A 94 21.06 7.42 -15.77
CA GLY A 94 22.39 6.91 -16.13
C GLY A 94 22.89 7.32 -17.51
N ASP A 95 21.99 7.65 -18.44
CA ASP A 95 22.35 8.03 -19.82
C ASP A 95 22.64 9.54 -19.98
N ASN A 96 22.72 10.28 -18.87
CA ASN A 96 22.93 11.72 -18.88
C ASN A 96 24.37 12.10 -19.33
N ARG A 97 24.56 13.37 -19.70
CA ARG A 97 25.86 13.92 -20.13
C ARG A 97 26.28 15.15 -19.32
N LEU A 98 25.80 15.26 -18.08
CA LEU A 98 25.98 16.44 -17.24
C LEU A 98 27.37 16.55 -16.60
N GLY A 99 28.17 15.46 -16.60
CA GLY A 99 29.44 15.43 -15.88
C GLY A 99 29.24 15.75 -14.40
N LEU A 100 30.09 16.61 -13.81
CA LEU A 100 29.99 16.99 -12.40
C LEU A 100 28.68 17.70 -12.03
N TRP A 101 27.94 18.27 -13.00
CA TRP A 101 26.64 18.88 -12.74
C TRP A 101 25.57 17.89 -12.27
N VAL A 102 25.80 16.58 -12.48
CA VAL A 102 24.91 15.52 -11.99
C VAL A 102 24.69 15.60 -10.48
N ILE A 103 25.71 16.08 -9.72
CA ILE A 103 25.65 16.21 -8.26
C ILE A 103 24.59 17.24 -7.83
N VAL A 104 24.38 18.28 -8.65
CA VAL A 104 23.47 19.39 -8.32
C VAL A 104 22.01 18.97 -8.50
N VAL A 105 21.72 18.04 -9.40
CA VAL A 105 20.36 17.62 -9.75
C VAL A 105 19.56 17.07 -8.55
N PRO A 106 20.03 16.06 -7.81
CA PRO A 106 19.31 15.55 -6.64
C PRO A 106 19.23 16.58 -5.51
N VAL A 107 20.21 17.48 -5.39
CA VAL A 107 20.17 18.59 -4.40
C VAL A 107 19.03 19.55 -4.71
N LEU A 108 18.85 19.95 -5.96
CA LEU A 108 17.74 20.83 -6.37
C LEU A 108 16.39 20.17 -6.14
N GLY A 109 16.23 18.90 -6.53
CA GLY A 109 15.01 18.14 -6.27
C GLY A 109 14.69 18.03 -4.78
N ALA A 110 15.72 17.77 -3.96
CA ALA A 110 15.59 17.68 -2.52
C ALA A 110 15.19 19.03 -1.87
N ILE A 111 15.71 20.16 -2.37
CA ILE A 111 15.28 21.50 -1.94
C ILE A 111 13.79 21.71 -2.25
N VAL A 112 13.34 21.37 -3.45
CA VAL A 112 11.93 21.49 -3.85
C VAL A 112 11.05 20.64 -2.93
N VAL A 113 11.42 19.38 -2.69
CA VAL A 113 10.68 18.48 -1.79
C VAL A 113 10.69 18.99 -0.34
N GLY A 114 11.82 19.53 0.14
CA GLY A 114 11.92 20.17 1.46
C GLY A 114 10.99 21.39 1.61
N LEU A 115 10.90 22.22 0.58
CA LEU A 115 9.97 23.36 0.53
C LEU A 115 8.51 22.90 0.48
N MET A 116 8.19 21.86 -0.28
CA MET A 116 6.86 21.24 -0.31
C MET A 116 6.47 20.68 1.06
N ALA A 117 7.40 20.03 1.75
CA ALA A 117 7.15 19.50 3.10
C ALA A 117 6.93 20.63 4.13
N ARG A 118 7.67 21.73 4.01
CA ARG A 118 7.54 22.90 4.90
C ARG A 118 6.22 23.64 4.72
N HIS A 119 5.83 23.94 3.48
CA HIS A 119 4.68 24.80 3.20
C HIS A 119 3.39 24.04 2.84
N GLY A 120 3.50 22.82 2.32
CA GLY A 120 2.37 22.00 1.91
C GLY A 120 1.90 21.07 3.02
N SER A 121 2.70 20.05 3.36
CA SER A 121 2.39 19.18 4.49
C SER A 121 3.58 18.38 5.01
N ARG A 122 3.69 18.27 6.34
CA ARG A 122 4.72 17.46 6.99
C ARG A 122 4.59 15.97 6.69
N ALA A 123 3.39 15.45 6.40
CA ALA A 123 3.20 14.03 6.09
C ALA A 123 3.65 13.65 4.66
N ILE A 124 4.23 14.60 3.91
CA ILE A 124 5.07 14.29 2.75
C ILE A 124 6.31 13.49 3.18
N ARG A 125 6.86 13.79 4.36
CA ARG A 125 7.94 13.01 4.98
C ARG A 125 7.44 11.61 5.35
N GLY A 126 8.35 10.65 5.40
CA GLY A 126 8.07 9.26 5.77
C GLY A 126 7.80 8.34 4.57
N HIS A 127 7.74 7.05 4.85
CA HIS A 127 7.79 5.97 3.86
C HIS A 127 6.45 5.67 3.19
N GLY A 128 5.33 6.22 3.68
CA GLY A 128 3.98 6.02 3.17
C GLY A 128 3.23 4.87 3.84
N ILE A 129 3.85 3.69 4.00
CA ILE A 129 3.18 2.51 4.59
C ILE A 129 2.89 2.71 6.09
N PRO A 130 3.87 3.10 6.94
CA PRO A 130 3.60 3.34 8.36
C PRO A 130 2.51 4.41 8.58
N GLU A 131 2.49 5.46 7.75
CA GLU A 131 1.49 6.52 7.82
C GLU A 131 0.10 5.98 7.46
N ALA A 132 -0.02 5.13 6.44
CA ALA A 132 -1.28 4.48 6.10
C ALA A 132 -1.76 3.56 7.25
N MET A 133 -0.85 2.81 7.87
CA MET A 133 -1.13 1.97 9.04
C MET A 133 -1.61 2.82 10.23
N GLU A 134 -0.95 3.93 10.51
CA GLU A 134 -1.34 4.86 11.58
C GLU A 134 -2.77 5.38 11.38
N GLN A 135 -3.13 5.73 10.13
CA GLN A 135 -4.49 6.18 9.82
C GLN A 135 -5.52 5.07 10.02
N VAL A 136 -5.18 3.81 9.70
CA VAL A 136 -6.04 2.66 9.99
C VAL A 136 -6.24 2.48 11.49
N LEU A 137 -5.16 2.52 12.28
CA LEU A 137 -5.16 2.22 13.71
C LEU A 137 -5.80 3.32 14.55
N TYR A 138 -5.49 4.58 14.26
CA TYR A 138 -5.82 5.70 15.16
C TYR A 138 -6.86 6.67 14.59
N ASN A 139 -7.03 6.74 13.26
CA ASN A 139 -7.91 7.73 12.63
C ASN A 139 -9.10 7.12 11.89
N GLN A 140 -9.50 5.90 12.28
CA GLN A 140 -10.62 5.17 11.66
C GLN A 140 -10.47 5.08 10.13
N SER A 141 -9.25 4.93 9.61
CA SER A 141 -8.96 4.90 8.17
C SER A 141 -9.32 6.18 7.40
N ARG A 142 -9.29 7.36 8.03
CA ARG A 142 -9.50 8.66 7.37
C ARG A 142 -8.15 9.29 6.99
N ILE A 143 -7.90 9.43 5.69
CA ILE A 143 -6.70 10.08 5.17
C ILE A 143 -7.07 11.47 4.63
N PRO A 144 -6.32 12.54 4.98
CA PRO A 144 -6.57 13.89 4.46
C PRO A 144 -6.41 13.96 2.92
N PRO A 145 -7.34 14.62 2.19
CA PRO A 145 -7.32 14.64 0.72
C PRO A 145 -6.04 15.20 0.09
N ARG A 146 -5.41 16.17 0.77
CA ARG A 146 -4.14 16.76 0.32
C ARG A 146 -3.02 15.73 0.14
N MET A 147 -3.05 14.62 0.88
CA MET A 147 -2.01 13.58 0.79
C MET A 147 -2.06 12.83 -0.53
N THR A 148 -3.24 12.69 -1.12
CA THR A 148 -3.45 12.03 -2.41
C THR A 148 -2.73 12.73 -3.55
N LEU A 149 -2.45 14.04 -3.44
CA LEU A 149 -1.75 14.82 -4.47
C LEU A 149 -0.30 15.11 -4.09
N LEU A 150 -0.07 15.55 -2.85
CA LEU A 150 1.26 16.02 -2.44
C LEU A 150 2.28 14.88 -2.36
N LYS A 151 1.89 13.71 -1.86
CA LYS A 151 2.79 12.55 -1.70
C LYS A 151 3.29 12.03 -3.06
N PRO A 152 2.43 11.69 -4.05
CA PRO A 152 2.91 11.21 -5.34
C PRO A 152 3.70 12.28 -6.09
N LEU A 153 3.31 13.57 -6.02
CA LEU A 153 4.06 14.65 -6.67
C LEU A 153 5.47 14.81 -6.06
N SER A 154 5.57 14.81 -4.73
CA SER A 154 6.88 14.89 -4.05
C SER A 154 7.77 13.70 -4.36
N ALA A 155 7.19 12.50 -4.47
CA ALA A 155 7.92 11.28 -4.83
C ALA A 155 8.41 11.35 -6.28
N ALA A 156 7.57 11.82 -7.20
CA ALA A 156 7.94 11.98 -8.60
C ALA A 156 9.10 12.96 -8.79
N ILE A 157 9.09 14.08 -8.04
CA ILE A 157 10.21 15.03 -8.05
C ILE A 157 11.46 14.36 -7.46
N ALA A 158 11.37 13.79 -6.25
CA ALA A 158 12.51 13.18 -5.57
C ALA A 158 13.17 12.09 -6.44
N ILE A 159 12.39 11.11 -6.90
CA ILE A 159 12.86 10.00 -7.75
C ILE A 159 13.32 10.53 -9.11
N GLY A 160 12.53 11.41 -9.72
CA GLY A 160 12.82 11.96 -11.05
C GLY A 160 14.14 12.73 -11.10
N THR A 161 14.50 13.41 -10.00
CA THR A 161 15.78 14.13 -9.85
C THR A 161 16.95 13.25 -9.37
N GLY A 162 16.77 11.93 -9.29
CA GLY A 162 17.84 10.98 -8.95
C GLY A 162 17.92 10.59 -7.48
N GLY A 163 16.89 10.89 -6.67
CA GLY A 163 16.80 10.38 -5.30
C GLY A 163 16.67 8.85 -5.28
N PRO A 164 17.34 8.13 -4.34
CA PRO A 164 17.43 6.67 -4.33
C PRO A 164 16.19 6.03 -3.70
N PHE A 165 15.01 6.37 -4.22
CA PHE A 165 13.72 5.92 -3.68
C PHE A 165 12.95 5.09 -4.71
N GLY A 166 12.14 4.18 -4.21
CA GLY A 166 11.15 3.46 -5.02
C GLY A 166 9.77 4.14 -5.02
N ALA A 167 8.98 3.89 -6.06
CA ALA A 167 7.60 4.37 -6.14
C ALA A 167 6.61 3.56 -5.26
N GLU A 168 7.07 2.51 -4.57
CA GLU A 168 6.25 1.59 -3.76
C GLU A 168 5.48 2.28 -2.64
N GLY A 169 6.19 2.89 -1.69
CA GLY A 169 5.57 3.59 -0.57
C GLY A 169 4.60 4.69 -1.01
N PRO A 170 5.00 5.59 -1.92
CA PRO A 170 4.12 6.62 -2.46
C PRO A 170 2.84 6.08 -3.10
N ILE A 171 2.91 5.00 -3.91
CA ILE A 171 1.71 4.48 -4.58
C ILE A 171 0.78 3.73 -3.62
N ILE A 172 1.33 3.00 -2.63
CA ILE A 172 0.54 2.36 -1.58
C ILE A 172 -0.19 3.42 -0.75
N ALA A 173 0.51 4.47 -0.32
CA ALA A 173 -0.08 5.57 0.43
C ALA A 173 -1.14 6.33 -0.38
N THR A 174 -0.87 6.59 -1.67
CA THR A 174 -1.81 7.29 -2.56
C THR A 174 -3.04 6.44 -2.84
N GLY A 175 -2.87 5.15 -3.13
CA GLY A 175 -3.97 4.20 -3.32
C GLY A 175 -4.83 4.08 -2.07
N GLY A 176 -4.19 3.97 -0.89
CA GLY A 176 -4.88 4.00 0.39
C GLY A 176 -5.64 5.30 0.62
N ALA A 177 -5.03 6.44 0.29
CA ALA A 177 -5.68 7.75 0.39
C ALA A 177 -6.91 7.84 -0.52
N LEU A 178 -6.84 7.37 -1.77
CA LEU A 178 -7.98 7.31 -2.69
C LEU A 178 -9.11 6.45 -2.12
N GLY A 179 -8.80 5.26 -1.60
CA GLY A 179 -9.79 4.38 -0.98
C GLY A 179 -10.42 4.98 0.27
N SER A 180 -9.62 5.65 1.09
CA SER A 180 -10.09 6.39 2.25
C SER A 180 -11.02 7.54 1.87
N LEU A 181 -10.67 8.33 0.85
CA LEU A 181 -11.50 9.45 0.37
C LEU A 181 -12.84 8.97 -0.18
N LEU A 182 -12.81 7.88 -0.96
CA LEU A 182 -14.03 7.24 -1.44
C LEU A 182 -14.91 6.79 -0.27
N GLY A 183 -14.33 6.13 0.73
CA GLY A 183 -15.03 5.74 1.95
C GLY A 183 -15.45 6.91 2.86
N GLN A 184 -14.86 8.10 2.73
CA GLN A 184 -15.30 9.30 3.44
C GLN A 184 -16.50 9.97 2.75
N GLY A 185 -16.59 9.86 1.42
CA GLY A 185 -17.74 10.34 0.64
C GLY A 185 -18.96 9.40 0.69
N LEU A 186 -18.78 8.16 1.12
CA LEU A 186 -19.84 7.15 1.23
C LEU A 186 -20.32 6.98 2.68
N HIS A 187 -21.56 6.53 2.85
CA HIS A 187 -22.12 6.16 4.15
C HIS A 187 -21.65 4.76 4.58
N VAL A 188 -20.37 4.64 4.93
CA VAL A 188 -19.73 3.37 5.31
C VAL A 188 -19.17 3.42 6.72
N THR A 189 -19.05 2.24 7.33
CA THR A 189 -18.41 2.05 8.64
C THR A 189 -16.90 2.25 8.57
N ALA A 190 -16.24 2.35 9.72
CA ALA A 190 -14.78 2.40 9.79
C ALA A 190 -14.13 1.13 9.20
N ASP A 191 -14.72 -0.05 9.44
CA ASP A 191 -14.24 -1.33 8.90
C ASP A 191 -14.34 -1.39 7.37
N GLU A 192 -15.43 -0.89 6.79
CA GLU A 192 -15.61 -0.85 5.34
C GLU A 192 -14.70 0.19 4.69
N ARG A 193 -14.49 1.34 5.34
CA ARG A 193 -13.49 2.33 4.90
C ARG A 193 -12.07 1.76 4.98
N LYS A 194 -11.76 0.98 6.03
CA LYS A 194 -10.51 0.23 6.15
C LYS A 194 -10.34 -0.73 4.97
N ALA A 195 -11.39 -1.47 4.61
CA ALA A 195 -11.37 -2.38 3.45
C ALA A 195 -11.14 -1.63 2.13
N LEU A 196 -11.81 -0.48 1.91
CA LEU A 196 -11.59 0.35 0.71
C LEU A 196 -10.18 0.96 0.67
N LEU A 197 -9.66 1.44 1.80
CA LEU A 197 -8.28 1.93 1.93
C LEU A 197 -7.28 0.82 1.58
N ALA A 198 -7.43 -0.36 2.19
CA ALA A 198 -6.58 -1.50 1.90
C ALA A 198 -6.68 -1.95 0.43
N ALA A 199 -7.88 -1.93 -0.15
CA ALA A 199 -8.11 -2.28 -1.55
C ALA A 199 -7.41 -1.30 -2.50
N GLY A 200 -7.49 0.01 -2.24
CA GLY A 200 -6.79 1.02 -3.02
C GLY A 200 -5.27 0.92 -2.89
N ALA A 201 -4.76 0.69 -1.68
CA ALA A 201 -3.34 0.48 -1.42
C ALA A 201 -2.80 -0.75 -2.17
N ALA A 202 -3.50 -1.88 -2.09
CA ALA A 202 -3.16 -3.11 -2.78
C ALA A 202 -3.27 -2.96 -4.31
N ALA A 203 -4.29 -2.26 -4.80
CA ALA A 203 -4.44 -1.95 -6.22
C ALA A 203 -3.26 -1.12 -6.74
N GLY A 204 -2.82 -0.09 -6.00
CA GLY A 204 -1.65 0.72 -6.34
C GLY A 204 -0.36 -0.12 -6.43
N MET A 205 -0.15 -1.01 -5.46
CA MET A 205 0.97 -1.95 -5.48
C MET A 205 0.89 -2.91 -6.68
N ALA A 206 -0.26 -3.54 -6.91
CA ALA A 206 -0.47 -4.46 -8.02
C ALA A 206 -0.28 -3.77 -9.39
N ALA A 207 -0.76 -2.53 -9.54
CA ALA A 207 -0.61 -1.75 -10.76
C ALA A 207 0.85 -1.36 -11.04
N THR A 208 1.66 -1.19 -10.00
CA THR A 208 3.08 -0.79 -10.14
C THR A 208 3.97 -2.01 -10.37
N PHE A 209 3.81 -3.05 -9.55
CA PHE A 209 4.72 -4.20 -9.53
C PHE A 209 4.24 -5.41 -10.34
N GLY A 210 2.97 -5.44 -10.75
CA GLY A 210 2.40 -6.63 -11.41
C GLY A 210 2.34 -7.85 -10.50
N ALA A 211 2.29 -7.66 -9.18
CA ALA A 211 2.33 -8.70 -8.16
C ALA A 211 1.01 -8.76 -7.37
N PRO A 212 -0.10 -9.23 -7.96
CA PRO A 212 -1.43 -9.20 -7.32
C PRO A 212 -1.49 -10.01 -6.02
N VAL A 213 -0.88 -11.19 -5.99
CA VAL A 213 -0.93 -12.08 -4.81
C VAL A 213 -0.18 -11.44 -3.63
N SER A 214 1.04 -10.96 -3.88
CA SER A 214 1.83 -10.24 -2.86
C SER A 214 1.11 -9.00 -2.35
N ALA A 215 0.43 -8.25 -3.23
CA ALA A 215 -0.35 -7.07 -2.83
C ALA A 215 -1.53 -7.41 -1.91
N VAL A 216 -2.23 -8.52 -2.15
CA VAL A 216 -3.30 -8.99 -1.25
C VAL A 216 -2.73 -9.37 0.11
N LEU A 217 -1.65 -10.14 0.14
CA LEU A 217 -1.00 -10.57 1.40
C LEU A 217 -0.50 -9.38 2.20
N LEU A 218 0.18 -8.42 1.55
CA LEU A 218 0.64 -7.20 2.17
C LEU A 218 -0.53 -6.39 2.76
N ALA A 219 -1.65 -6.29 2.05
CA ALA A 219 -2.82 -5.59 2.56
C ALA A 219 -3.47 -6.31 3.75
N VAL A 220 -3.52 -7.65 3.74
CA VAL A 220 -4.03 -8.45 4.87
C VAL A 220 -3.16 -8.25 6.10
N GLU A 221 -1.85 -8.36 5.96
CA GLU A 221 -0.89 -8.33 7.06
C GLU A 221 -0.68 -6.92 7.63
N LEU A 222 -0.53 -5.91 6.78
CA LEU A 222 -0.14 -4.56 7.22
C LEU A 222 -1.32 -3.60 7.38
N LEU A 223 -2.43 -3.78 6.66
CA LEU A 223 -3.53 -2.80 6.66
C LEU A 223 -4.83 -3.34 7.24
N LEU A 224 -5.22 -4.58 6.97
CA LEU A 224 -6.49 -5.12 7.45
C LEU A 224 -6.40 -5.68 8.86
N PHE A 225 -5.29 -6.37 9.18
CA PHE A 225 -5.08 -7.15 10.40
C PHE A 225 -6.17 -8.22 10.64
N GLU A 226 -6.83 -8.67 9.58
CA GLU A 226 -7.88 -9.69 9.65
C GLU A 226 -8.04 -10.42 8.31
N PHE A 227 -8.41 -11.70 8.39
CA PHE A 227 -8.73 -12.53 7.23
C PHE A 227 -10.23 -12.81 7.14
N LYS A 228 -11.04 -11.74 7.04
CA LYS A 228 -12.50 -11.86 6.89
C LYS A 228 -12.91 -11.70 5.43
N PRO A 229 -13.83 -12.52 4.89
CA PRO A 229 -14.27 -12.44 3.50
C PRO A 229 -14.75 -11.03 3.09
N ARG A 230 -15.52 -10.36 3.96
CA ARG A 230 -15.99 -8.97 3.76
C ARG A 230 -14.88 -7.93 3.49
N SER A 231 -13.65 -8.20 3.93
CA SER A 231 -12.50 -7.30 3.77
C SER A 231 -11.56 -7.81 2.68
N VAL A 232 -11.31 -9.13 2.64
CA VAL A 232 -10.35 -9.75 1.71
C VAL A 232 -10.88 -9.80 0.28
N ILE A 233 -12.19 -10.07 0.07
CA ILE A 233 -12.79 -10.17 -1.27
C ILE A 233 -12.68 -8.83 -2.02
N PRO A 234 -13.08 -7.67 -1.46
CA PRO A 234 -12.87 -6.37 -2.12
C PRO A 234 -11.41 -6.10 -2.50
N VAL A 235 -10.46 -6.45 -1.61
CA VAL A 235 -9.02 -6.27 -1.87
C VAL A 235 -8.55 -7.16 -3.03
N ALA A 236 -8.92 -8.44 -3.04
CA ALA A 236 -8.55 -9.37 -4.10
C ALA A 236 -9.14 -8.97 -5.47
N LEU A 237 -10.38 -8.49 -5.49
CA LEU A 237 -11.00 -7.98 -6.72
C LEU A 237 -10.31 -6.71 -7.20
N ALA A 238 -9.94 -5.81 -6.28
CA ALA A 238 -9.21 -4.60 -6.61
C ALA A 238 -7.82 -4.89 -7.18
N THR A 239 -7.05 -5.80 -6.57
CA THR A 239 -5.72 -6.18 -7.08
C THR A 239 -5.79 -6.87 -8.44
N ALA A 240 -6.76 -7.77 -8.64
CA ALA A 240 -6.99 -8.41 -9.94
C ALA A 240 -7.34 -7.38 -11.02
N THR A 241 -8.23 -6.45 -10.71
CA THR A 241 -8.62 -5.37 -11.63
C THR A 241 -7.44 -4.47 -11.98
N ALA A 242 -6.69 -4.01 -10.98
CA ALA A 242 -5.52 -3.17 -11.18
C ALA A 242 -4.42 -3.87 -11.98
N THR A 243 -4.25 -5.18 -11.79
CA THR A 243 -3.33 -6.00 -12.59
C THR A 243 -3.79 -6.10 -14.03
N GLY A 244 -5.09 -6.31 -14.28
CA GLY A 244 -5.65 -6.29 -15.63
C GLY A 244 -5.42 -4.96 -16.34
N VAL A 245 -5.64 -3.84 -15.65
CA VAL A 245 -5.31 -2.50 -16.17
C VAL A 245 -3.81 -2.40 -16.47
N ARG A 246 -2.94 -2.80 -15.55
CA ARG A 246 -1.48 -2.80 -15.79
C ARG A 246 -1.11 -3.60 -17.03
N ILE A 247 -1.65 -4.80 -17.21
CA ILE A 247 -1.38 -5.66 -18.37
C ILE A 247 -1.83 -4.98 -19.67
N ALA A 248 -2.96 -4.27 -19.65
CA ALA A 248 -3.43 -3.53 -20.82
C ALA A 248 -2.48 -2.39 -21.24
N PHE A 249 -1.78 -1.75 -20.30
CA PHE A 249 -0.84 -0.65 -20.57
C PHE A 249 0.61 -1.11 -20.78
N MET A 250 1.08 -2.10 -20.02
CA MET A 250 2.49 -2.50 -19.93
C MET A 250 2.76 -3.92 -20.47
N GLY A 251 1.72 -4.67 -20.84
CA GLY A 251 1.82 -6.07 -21.21
C GLY A 251 1.89 -7.02 -20.02
N GLY A 252 1.80 -8.33 -20.32
CA GLY A 252 1.77 -9.41 -19.33
C GLY A 252 3.13 -10.03 -19.00
N ALA A 253 4.23 -9.51 -19.56
CA ALA A 253 5.56 -10.05 -19.32
C ALA A 253 6.01 -9.79 -17.86
N PRO A 254 6.73 -10.73 -17.23
CA PRO A 254 7.33 -10.49 -15.93
C PRO A 254 8.41 -9.41 -16.03
N ALA A 255 8.60 -8.65 -14.95
CA ALA A 255 9.64 -7.62 -14.90
C ALA A 255 11.05 -8.20 -15.09
N PHE A 256 11.26 -9.44 -14.64
CA PHE A 256 12.49 -10.19 -14.82
C PHE A 256 12.16 -11.59 -15.34
N VAL A 257 12.71 -11.95 -16.50
CA VAL A 257 12.57 -13.29 -17.05
C VAL A 257 13.55 -14.20 -16.33
N ILE A 258 13.01 -15.18 -15.59
CA ILE A 258 13.82 -16.19 -14.89
C ILE A 258 13.90 -17.41 -15.81
N PRO A 259 15.11 -17.95 -16.09
CA PRO A 259 15.27 -19.16 -16.87
C PRO A 259 14.71 -20.38 -16.14
N ASP A 260 14.51 -21.49 -16.85
CA ASP A 260 14.05 -22.73 -16.24
C ASP A 260 15.01 -23.17 -15.12
N LEU A 261 14.47 -23.28 -13.91
CA LEU A 261 15.23 -23.64 -12.72
C LEU A 261 15.28 -25.16 -12.58
N VAL A 262 16.46 -25.70 -12.29
CA VAL A 262 16.64 -27.12 -11.96
C VAL A 262 16.02 -27.40 -10.59
N THR A 263 15.37 -28.57 -10.44
CA THR A 263 14.82 -29.01 -9.16
C THR A 263 15.89 -28.99 -8.07
N PRO A 264 15.66 -28.29 -6.94
CA PRO A 264 16.69 -28.14 -5.92
C PRO A 264 16.96 -29.47 -5.21
N SER A 265 18.24 -29.77 -5.00
CA SER A 265 18.69 -30.89 -4.16
C SER A 265 18.50 -30.58 -2.66
N GLY A 266 18.61 -31.60 -1.80
CA GLY A 266 18.58 -31.40 -0.34
C GLY A 266 19.67 -30.44 0.16
N SER A 267 20.87 -30.46 -0.44
CA SER A 267 21.94 -29.52 -0.13
C SER A 267 21.62 -28.09 -0.58
N ALA A 268 20.97 -27.92 -1.74
CA ALA A 268 20.50 -26.63 -2.20
C ALA A 268 19.45 -26.04 -1.24
N LEU A 269 18.49 -26.86 -0.77
CA LEU A 269 17.50 -26.43 0.21
C LEU A 269 18.14 -26.02 1.55
N ALA A 270 19.13 -26.77 2.03
CA ALA A 270 19.89 -26.41 3.23
C ALA A 270 20.62 -25.06 3.04
N PHE A 271 21.25 -24.86 1.88
CA PHE A 271 21.90 -23.60 1.54
C PHE A 271 20.91 -22.43 1.46
N TYR A 272 19.72 -22.62 0.88
CA TYR A 272 18.66 -21.60 0.86
C TYR A 272 18.19 -21.24 2.27
N GLY A 273 18.12 -22.21 3.18
CA GLY A 273 17.84 -21.97 4.60
C GLY A 273 18.90 -21.07 5.24
N VAL A 274 20.19 -21.38 5.05
CA VAL A 274 21.30 -20.55 5.54
C VAL A 274 21.26 -19.15 4.92
N MET A 275 20.99 -19.06 3.62
CA MET A 275 20.83 -17.78 2.92
C MET A 275 19.69 -16.95 3.51
N GLY A 276 18.55 -17.58 3.83
CA GLY A 276 17.42 -16.93 4.48
C GLY A 276 17.81 -16.32 5.84
N VAL A 277 18.58 -17.05 6.66
CA VAL A 277 19.11 -16.53 7.93
C VAL A 277 20.09 -15.38 7.69
N ALA A 278 20.99 -15.51 6.72
CA ALA A 278 21.94 -14.45 6.37
C ALA A 278 21.24 -13.17 5.90
N MET A 279 20.24 -13.28 5.03
CA MET A 279 19.41 -12.16 4.57
C MET A 279 18.60 -11.54 5.70
N GLY A 280 18.06 -12.36 6.61
CA GLY A 280 17.40 -11.88 7.83
C GLY A 280 18.32 -11.03 8.70
N MET A 281 19.56 -11.49 8.94
CA MET A 281 20.56 -10.71 9.68
C MET A 281 20.95 -9.41 8.95
N ALA A 282 21.15 -9.48 7.63
CA ALA A 282 21.44 -8.29 6.82
C ALA A 282 20.32 -7.25 6.90
N SER A 283 19.05 -7.69 6.89
CA SER A 283 17.88 -6.83 7.06
C SER A 283 17.87 -6.11 8.42
N VAL A 284 18.24 -6.79 9.50
CA VAL A 284 18.38 -6.17 10.84
C VAL A 284 19.45 -5.09 10.85
N VAL A 285 20.61 -5.34 10.23
CA VAL A 285 21.70 -4.36 10.13
C VAL A 285 21.25 -3.15 9.32
N CYS A 286 20.62 -3.36 8.17
CA CYS A 286 20.09 -2.28 7.34
C CYS A 286 19.05 -1.43 8.09
N THR A 287 18.09 -2.08 8.76
CA THR A 287 17.06 -1.41 9.56
C THR A 287 17.67 -0.55 10.66
N ARG A 288 18.67 -1.08 11.39
CA ARG A 288 19.38 -0.31 12.43
C ARG A 288 20.19 0.85 11.85
N ALA A 289 20.79 0.68 10.68
CA ALA A 289 21.52 1.75 10.01
C ALA A 289 20.60 2.90 9.59
N VAL A 290 19.39 2.59 9.09
CA VAL A 290 18.37 3.61 8.77
C VAL A 290 17.98 4.40 10.02
N TYR A 291 17.62 3.73 11.12
CA TYR A 291 17.25 4.44 12.35
C TYR A 291 18.41 5.24 12.94
N TRP A 292 19.63 4.71 12.90
CA TRP A 292 20.82 5.44 13.36
C TRP A 292 21.08 6.69 12.52
N LEU A 293 20.88 6.63 11.20
CA LEU A 293 20.99 7.80 10.33
C LEU A 293 19.89 8.82 10.64
N GLU A 294 18.64 8.40 10.81
CA GLU A 294 17.54 9.28 11.21
C GLU A 294 17.86 10.03 12.50
N ASP A 295 18.28 9.30 13.55
CA ASP A 295 18.71 9.87 14.84
C ASP A 295 19.90 10.83 14.71
N ALA A 296 20.82 10.55 13.77
CA ALA A 296 21.95 11.42 13.50
C ALA A 296 21.53 12.72 12.79
N PHE A 297 20.59 12.66 11.84
CA PHE A 297 20.03 13.82 11.18
C PHE A 297 19.25 14.72 12.14
N GLU A 298 18.55 14.14 13.13
CA GLU A 298 17.84 14.92 14.15
C GLU A 298 18.75 15.74 15.06
N LYS A 299 20.02 15.36 15.21
CA LYS A 299 21.03 16.08 16.01
C LYS A 299 21.67 17.24 15.27
N LEU A 300 21.46 17.39 13.96
CA LEU A 300 22.04 18.48 13.18
C LEU A 300 21.38 19.81 13.56
N PRO A 301 22.16 20.90 13.77
CA PRO A 301 21.64 22.23 14.11
C PRO A 301 20.99 22.95 12.91
N LEU A 302 20.56 22.20 11.90
CA LEU A 302 19.95 22.72 10.67
C LEU A 302 18.45 22.45 10.68
N HIS A 303 17.67 23.42 10.20
CA HIS A 303 16.23 23.24 10.06
C HIS A 303 15.94 22.03 9.15
N TRP A 304 15.06 21.13 9.59
CA TRP A 304 14.76 19.83 8.97
C TRP A 304 14.40 19.85 7.48
N MET A 305 13.98 20.99 6.94
CA MET A 305 13.72 21.15 5.49
C MET A 305 14.98 20.95 4.64
N TRP A 306 16.17 21.16 5.21
CA TRP A 306 17.45 21.08 4.50
C TRP A 306 18.09 19.70 4.55
N TRP A 307 17.64 18.81 5.43
CA TRP A 307 18.20 17.46 5.55
C TRP A 307 18.17 16.68 4.23
N PRO A 308 17.08 16.72 3.42
CA PRO A 308 17.06 16.06 2.13
C PRO A 308 18.16 16.58 1.18
N ALA A 309 18.47 17.87 1.22
CA ALA A 309 19.48 18.48 0.33
C ALA A 309 20.89 17.97 0.68
N LEU A 310 21.20 17.79 1.96
CA LEU A 310 22.46 17.19 2.41
C LEU A 310 22.57 15.74 1.93
N GLY A 311 21.50 14.95 2.06
CA GLY A 311 21.44 13.60 1.50
C GLY A 311 21.61 13.60 -0.02
N GLY A 312 21.00 14.57 -0.72
CA GLY A 312 21.12 14.75 -2.16
C GLY A 312 22.55 14.97 -2.64
N VAL A 313 23.40 15.66 -1.85
CA VAL A 313 24.83 15.80 -2.18
C VAL A 313 25.52 14.44 -2.18
N VAL A 314 25.29 13.63 -1.14
CA VAL A 314 25.90 12.29 -1.03
C VAL A 314 25.43 11.40 -2.17
N VAL A 315 24.13 11.41 -2.47
CA VAL A 315 23.54 10.66 -3.59
C VAL A 315 24.13 11.11 -4.92
N GLY A 316 24.31 12.41 -5.14
CA GLY A 316 24.85 12.92 -6.40
C GLY A 316 26.32 12.56 -6.63
N VAL A 317 27.08 12.30 -5.56
CA VAL A 317 28.50 11.93 -5.62
C VAL A 317 28.71 10.45 -5.96
N VAL A 318 27.79 9.56 -5.54
CA VAL A 318 27.84 8.10 -5.76
C VAL A 318 27.29 7.76 -7.14
#